data_AF-A0A418LWB0-F1
#
_entry.id   AF-A0A418LWB0-F1
#
_cell.length_a   1.000
_cell.length_b   1.000
_cell.length_c   1.000
_cell.angle_alpha   90.00
_cell.angle_beta   90.00
_cell.angle_gamma   90.00
#
_symmetry.space_group_name_H-M   'P 1'
#
loop_
_entity.id
_entity.type
_entity.pdbx_description
1 polymer ?
#
loop_
_entity_poly.entity_id
_entity_poly.type
_entity_poly.pdbx_seq_one_letter_code
_entity_poly.pdbx_strand_id
1 'polypeptide(L)'
;MEQYNMKFIAPNRYPSECQITIYRQSGIVIATDIDKGMSVTNACAEIANEVVRQYGINPQRMIFIEQYRPGRPDQTTDLVRFDFADGKAFRHPDWTHIPPDDFKKMIQIAEETEET
;
A
#
# COMPACT_ATOMS: atom_id res chain seq x y z
N MET A 1 -6.15 12.27 -5.79
CA MET A 1 -6.38 10.81 -5.65
C MET A 1 -6.31 10.11 -7.01
N GLU A 2 -5.50 9.07 -7.10
CA GLU A 2 -5.39 8.18 -8.27
C GLU A 2 -5.63 6.73 -7.85
N GLN A 3 -6.25 5.92 -8.71
CA GLN A 3 -6.49 4.50 -8.44
C GLN A 3 -6.14 3.63 -9.65
N TYR A 4 -5.46 2.52 -9.38
CA TYR A 4 -4.96 1.58 -10.39
C TYR A 4 -5.19 0.14 -9.96
N ASN A 5 -5.44 -0.75 -10.92
CA ASN A 5 -5.22 -2.18 -10.72
C ASN A 5 -3.79 -2.49 -11.14
N MET A 6 -2.91 -2.72 -10.16
CA MET A 6 -1.49 -2.96 -10.41
C MET A 6 -1.23 -4.47 -10.49
N LYS A 7 -0.68 -4.89 -11.62
CA LYS A 7 -0.13 -6.25 -11.79
C LYS A 7 1.29 -6.27 -11.24
N PHE A 8 1.63 -7.35 -10.54
CA PHE A 8 2.96 -7.59 -10.01
C PHE A 8 3.31 -9.08 -10.07
N ILE A 9 4.60 -9.39 -9.97
CA ILE A 9 5.07 -10.76 -9.80
C ILE A 9 5.36 -10.96 -8.31
N ALA A 10 4.60 -11.84 -7.68
CA ALA A 10 4.74 -12.16 -6.26
C ALA A 10 6.06 -12.91 -5.96
N PRO A 11 6.51 -12.99 -4.69
CA PRO A 11 7.72 -13.74 -4.30
C PRO A 11 7.76 -15.19 -4.81
N ASN A 12 6.61 -15.87 -4.87
CA ASN A 12 6.48 -17.23 -5.39
C ASN A 12 6.47 -17.30 -6.93
N ARG A 13 6.76 -16.19 -7.62
CA ARG A 13 6.74 -16.00 -9.08
C ARG A 13 5.36 -16.10 -9.72
N TYR A 14 4.28 -16.05 -8.93
CA TYR A 14 2.93 -16.08 -9.45
C TYR A 14 2.46 -14.68 -9.88
N PRO A 15 1.96 -14.50 -11.12
CA PRO A 15 1.35 -13.24 -11.54
C PRO A 15 0.14 -12.93 -10.65
N SER A 16 0.18 -11.78 -10.00
CA SER A 16 -0.82 -11.36 -9.03
C SER A 16 -1.27 -9.92 -9.31
N GLU A 17 -2.38 -9.51 -8.74
CA GLU A 17 -2.96 -8.18 -8.95
C GLU A 17 -3.52 -7.64 -7.64
N CYS A 18 -3.27 -6.37 -7.36
CA CYS A 18 -3.87 -5.63 -6.25
C CYS A 18 -4.42 -4.30 -6.75
N GLN A 19 -5.28 -3.67 -5.97
CA GLN A 19 -5.69 -2.29 -6.23
C GLN A 19 -4.76 -1.35 -5.45
N ILE A 20 -4.23 -0.34 -6.13
CA ILE A 20 -3.40 0.72 -5.55
C ILE A 20 -4.17 2.03 -5.60
N THR A 21 -4.33 2.68 -4.45
CA THR A 21 -4.82 4.06 -4.35
C THR A 21 -3.69 4.97 -3.88
N ILE A 22 -3.49 6.11 -4.55
CA ILE A 22 -2.39 7.04 -4.31
C ILE A 22 -2.95 8.44 -4.00
N TYR A 23 -2.47 9.00 -2.89
CA TYR A 23 -2.59 10.41 -2.53
C TYR A 23 -1.19 11.02 -2.59
N ARG A 24 -0.86 11.69 -3.70
CA ARG A 24 0.52 12.10 -4.01
C ARG A 24 1.04 13.18 -3.06
N GLN A 25 0.21 14.13 -2.67
CA GLN A 25 0.62 15.26 -1.83
C GLN A 25 0.94 14.81 -0.41
N SER A 26 0.10 13.94 0.16
CA SER A 26 0.31 13.34 1.48
C SER A 26 1.32 12.19 1.47
N GLY A 27 1.63 11.62 0.30
CA GLY A 27 2.52 10.47 0.15
C GLY A 27 1.90 9.13 0.55
N ILE A 28 0.59 9.07 0.73
CA ILE A 28 -0.12 7.86 1.14
C ILE A 28 -0.35 6.96 -0.07
N VAL A 29 0.01 5.69 0.09
CA VAL A 29 -0.25 4.59 -0.85
C VAL A 29 -1.02 3.51 -0.11
N ILE A 30 -2.18 3.15 -0.64
CA ILE A 30 -3.02 2.07 -0.09
C ILE A 30 -3.00 0.92 -1.07
N ALA A 31 -2.52 -0.24 -0.64
CA ALA A 31 -2.58 -1.49 -1.37
C ALA A 31 -3.72 -2.35 -0.84
N THR A 32 -4.76 -2.50 -1.64
CA THR A 32 -5.97 -3.26 -1.31
C THR A 32 -5.92 -4.64 -1.95
N ASP A 33 -6.11 -5.67 -1.12
CA ASP A 33 -6.25 -7.04 -1.59
C ASP A 33 -7.59 -7.24 -2.31
N ILE A 34 -7.52 -7.75 -3.55
CA ILE A 34 -8.68 -8.02 -4.41
C ILE A 34 -8.85 -9.52 -4.72
N ASP A 35 -8.24 -10.39 -3.91
CA ASP A 35 -8.27 -11.86 -4.03
C ASP A 35 -7.80 -12.38 -5.42
N LYS A 36 -6.77 -11.74 -6.03
CA LYS A 36 -6.17 -12.14 -7.31
C LYS A 36 -4.69 -12.52 -7.19
N GLY A 37 -4.44 -13.81 -6.97
CA GLY A 37 -3.09 -14.34 -6.82
C GLY A 37 -2.63 -14.30 -5.36
N MET A 38 -1.41 -13.84 -5.11
CA MET A 38 -0.88 -13.68 -3.76
C MET A 38 -1.47 -12.44 -3.08
N SER A 39 -1.80 -12.55 -1.78
CA SER A 39 -2.30 -11.42 -0.99
C SER A 39 -1.29 -10.30 -0.88
N VAL A 40 -1.78 -9.09 -0.63
CA VAL A 40 -0.92 -7.91 -0.36
C VAL A 40 0.00 -8.20 0.82
N THR A 41 -0.51 -8.81 1.91
CA THR A 41 0.28 -9.19 3.09
C THR A 41 1.55 -9.95 2.71
N ASN A 42 1.44 -10.93 1.82
CA ASN A 42 2.54 -11.81 1.47
C ASN A 42 3.49 -11.22 0.42
N ALA A 43 3.10 -10.13 -0.25
CA ALA A 43 3.86 -9.52 -1.34
C ALA A 43 4.10 -8.01 -1.14
N CYS A 44 3.89 -7.49 0.08
CA CYS A 44 3.88 -6.06 0.36
C CYS A 44 5.21 -5.36 -0.01
N ALA A 45 6.35 -6.02 0.18
CA ALA A 45 7.65 -5.49 -0.21
C ALA A 45 7.78 -5.36 -1.74
N GLU A 46 7.42 -6.39 -2.49
CA GLU A 46 7.42 -6.38 -3.96
C GLU A 46 6.46 -5.31 -4.49
N ILE A 47 5.26 -5.23 -3.90
CA ILE A 47 4.24 -4.23 -4.24
C ILE A 47 4.78 -2.81 -3.98
N ALA A 48 5.38 -2.55 -2.81
CA ALA A 48 5.94 -1.24 -2.47
C ALA A 48 7.05 -0.81 -3.45
N ASN A 49 7.95 -1.73 -3.81
CA ASN A 49 8.99 -1.49 -4.81
C ASN A 49 8.36 -1.17 -6.19
N GLU A 50 7.31 -1.92 -6.55
CA GLU A 50 6.64 -1.77 -7.84
C GLU A 50 5.85 -0.47 -7.94
N VAL A 51 5.22 -0.02 -6.85
CA VAL A 51 4.53 1.27 -6.78
C VAL A 51 5.51 2.42 -7.06
N VAL A 52 6.67 2.42 -6.41
CA VAL A 52 7.70 3.44 -6.65
C VAL A 52 8.17 3.39 -8.11
N ARG A 53 8.40 2.18 -8.65
CA ARG A 53 8.88 1.98 -10.02
C ARG A 53 7.86 2.40 -11.08
N GLN A 54 6.59 2.05 -10.93
CA GLN A 54 5.54 2.29 -11.92
C GLN A 54 4.95 3.71 -11.84
N TYR A 55 4.80 4.25 -10.63
CA TYR A 55 4.03 5.48 -10.39
C TYR A 55 4.88 6.66 -9.92
N GLY A 56 6.21 6.49 -9.79
CA GLY A 56 7.15 7.57 -9.47
C GLY A 56 6.97 8.14 -8.06
N ILE A 57 6.52 7.33 -7.11
CA ILE A 57 6.37 7.75 -5.71
C ILE A 57 7.74 7.93 -5.06
N ASN A 58 7.91 9.01 -4.30
CA ASN A 58 9.15 9.21 -3.55
C ASN A 58 9.23 8.16 -2.42
N PRO A 59 10.22 7.24 -2.45
CA PRO A 59 10.30 6.15 -1.48
C PRO A 59 10.51 6.64 -0.04
N GLN A 60 11.15 7.79 0.16
CA GLN A 60 11.39 8.36 1.50
C GLN A 60 10.16 9.04 2.10
N ARG A 61 9.16 9.36 1.28
CA ARG A 61 7.92 10.03 1.71
C ARG A 61 6.71 9.10 1.66
N MET A 62 6.89 7.86 1.23
CA MET A 62 5.79 6.92 1.04
C MET A 62 5.31 6.40 2.39
N ILE A 63 4.01 6.58 2.65
CA ILE A 63 3.28 5.94 3.74
C ILE A 63 2.50 4.79 3.12
N PHE A 64 2.98 3.56 3.31
CA PHE A 64 2.36 2.38 2.72
C PHE A 64 1.35 1.76 3.69
N ILE A 65 0.11 1.61 3.24
CA ILE A 65 -0.98 1.01 4.01
C ILE A 65 -1.46 -0.22 3.27
N GLU A 66 -1.52 -1.34 3.97
CA GLU A 66 -2.23 -2.53 3.51
C GLU A 66 -3.70 -2.44 3.91
N GLN A 67 -4.59 -2.80 2.99
CA GLN A 67 -5.99 -3.07 3.29
C GLN A 67 -6.34 -4.50 2.88
N TYR A 68 -6.52 -5.36 3.87
CA TYR A 68 -6.89 -6.76 3.65
C TYR A 68 -8.40 -6.89 3.54
N ARG A 69 -8.89 -7.39 2.40
CA ARG A 69 -10.30 -7.77 2.16
C ARG A 69 -11.34 -6.77 2.67
N PRO A 70 -11.37 -5.54 2.13
CA PRO A 70 -12.35 -4.55 2.56
C PRO A 70 -13.79 -5.03 2.40
N GLY A 71 -14.64 -4.70 3.37
CA GLY A 71 -16.05 -5.10 3.41
C GLY A 71 -16.30 -6.50 3.98
N ARG A 72 -15.27 -7.20 4.46
CA ARG A 72 -15.42 -8.52 5.12
C ARG A 72 -15.22 -8.42 6.64
N PRO A 73 -15.75 -9.39 7.43
CA PRO A 73 -15.58 -9.41 8.88
C PRO A 73 -14.11 -9.52 9.33
N ASP A 74 -13.26 -10.12 8.51
CA ASP A 74 -11.82 -10.26 8.72
C ASP A 74 -11.00 -9.11 8.11
N GLN A 75 -11.64 -8.00 7.74
CA GLN A 75 -10.94 -6.83 7.21
C GLN A 75 -9.93 -6.29 8.22
N THR A 76 -8.72 -6.03 7.75
CA THR A 76 -7.72 -5.25 8.49
C THR A 76 -7.22 -4.08 7.65
N THR A 77 -6.67 -3.09 8.34
CA THR A 77 -5.99 -1.97 7.72
C THR A 77 -4.75 -1.67 8.55
N ASP A 78 -3.59 -1.77 7.92
CA ASP A 78 -2.32 -1.86 8.62
C ASP A 78 -1.30 -0.94 7.97
N LEU A 79 -0.64 -0.11 8.78
CA LEU A 79 0.53 0.65 8.34
C LEU A 79 1.70 -0.32 8.22
N VAL A 80 2.31 -0.40 7.04
CA VAL A 80 3.46 -1.26 6.80
C VAL A 80 4.73 -0.43 6.78
N ARG A 81 5.60 -0.67 7.75
CA ARG A 81 6.96 -0.13 7.78
C ARG A 81 7.91 -1.11 7.10
N PHE A 82 8.95 -0.60 6.47
CA PHE A 82 9.96 -1.41 5.81
C PHE A 82 11.34 -0.95 6.24
N ASP A 83 12.28 -1.89 6.29
CA ASP A 83 13.68 -1.57 6.24
C ASP A 83 14.01 -0.99 4.85
N PHE A 84 14.50 0.25 4.85
CA PHE A 84 15.05 0.91 3.66
C PHE A 84 16.57 1.12 3.80
N ALA A 85 17.23 0.23 4.54
CA ALA A 85 18.60 0.40 5.05
C ALA A 85 19.67 0.62 3.95
N ASP A 86 19.46 0.10 2.75
CA ASP A 86 20.42 0.23 1.64
C ASP A 86 20.00 1.27 0.58
N GLY A 87 18.87 1.96 0.77
CA GLY A 87 18.31 2.90 -0.21
C GLY A 87 17.87 2.26 -1.54
N LYS A 88 17.85 0.93 -1.62
CA LYS A 88 17.70 0.17 -2.88
C LYS A 88 16.35 -0.53 -3.02
N ALA A 89 15.76 -0.99 -1.93
CA ALA A 89 14.51 -1.75 -1.96
C ALA A 89 13.83 -1.76 -0.59
N PHE A 90 12.51 -1.80 -0.58
CA PHE A 90 11.70 -2.10 0.61
C PHE A 90 11.84 -3.57 0.98
N ARG A 91 12.15 -3.86 2.26
CA ARG A 91 12.32 -5.22 2.81
C ARG A 91 11.83 -5.28 4.25
N HIS A 92 11.72 -6.49 4.79
CA HIS A 92 11.36 -6.76 6.20
C HIS A 92 10.14 -5.95 6.66
N PRO A 93 8.95 -6.22 6.07
CA PRO A 93 7.73 -5.54 6.47
C PRO A 93 7.42 -5.74 7.96
N ASP A 94 6.97 -4.67 8.61
CA ASP A 94 6.45 -4.66 9.98
C ASP A 94 5.09 -3.95 9.99
N TRP A 95 4.08 -4.62 10.54
CA TRP A 95 2.69 -4.18 10.48
C TRP A 95 2.27 -3.54 11.79
N THR A 96 1.68 -2.36 11.71
CA THR A 96 0.98 -1.73 12.83
C THR A 96 -0.49 -1.53 12.47
N HIS A 97 -1.38 -2.18 13.22
CA HIS A 97 -2.81 -2.05 12.99
C HIS A 97 -3.30 -0.61 13.15
N ILE A 98 -4.10 -0.16 12.19
CA ILE A 98 -4.76 1.15 12.21
C ILE A 98 -6.24 0.95 12.53
N PRO A 99 -6.75 1.47 13.66
CA PRO A 99 -8.16 1.45 13.96
C PRO A 99 -9.00 2.11 12.85
N PRO A 100 -10.23 1.62 12.56
CA PRO A 100 -11.05 2.13 11.46
C PRO A 100 -11.30 3.65 11.51
N ASP A 101 -11.52 4.22 12.70
CA ASP A 101 -11.76 5.65 12.88
C ASP A 101 -10.51 6.48 12.57
N ASP A 102 -9.33 5.98 12.89
CA ASP A 102 -8.06 6.66 12.62
C ASP A 102 -7.73 6.57 11.13
N PHE A 103 -7.94 5.41 10.51
CA PHE A 103 -7.82 5.28 9.07
C PHE A 103 -8.76 6.24 8.33
N LYS A 104 -10.03 6.32 8.74
CA LYS A 104 -11.00 7.26 8.15
C LYS A 104 -10.52 8.72 8.23
N LYS A 105 -10.00 9.15 9.39
CA LYS A 105 -9.44 10.50 9.56
C LYS A 105 -8.22 10.73 8.66
N MET A 106 -7.32 9.74 8.55
CA MET A 106 -6.15 9.83 7.67
C MET A 106 -6.57 10.04 6.22
N ILE A 107 -7.58 9.31 5.75
CA ILE A 107 -8.09 9.45 4.37
C ILE A 107 -8.75 10.80 4.16
N GLN A 108 -9.57 11.27 5.10
CA GLN A 108 -10.19 12.59 4.99
C GLN A 108 -9.13 13.70 4.87
N ILE A 109 -8.10 13.68 5.73
CA ILE A 109 -7.01 14.65 5.67
C ILE A 109 -6.26 14.55 4.34
N ALA A 110 -6.04 13.33 3.84
CA ALA A 110 -5.37 13.11 2.56
C ALA A 110 -6.18 13.66 1.38
N GLU A 111 -7.49 13.48 1.38
CA GLU A 111 -8.41 14.03 0.37
C GLU A 111 -8.38 15.56 0.39
N GLU A 112 -8.53 16.19 1.55
CA GLU A 112 -8.44 17.65 1.71
C GLU A 112 -7.09 18.21 1.22
N THR A 113 -5.99 17.47 1.44
CA THR A 113 -4.64 17.88 1.00
C THR A 113 -4.46 17.80 -0.53
N GLU A 114 -5.19 16.92 -1.22
CA GLU A 114 -5.10 16.80 -2.69
C GLU A 114 -5.84 17.92 -3.43
N GLU A 115 -6.74 18.64 -2.76
CA GLU A 115 -7.52 19.75 -3.31
C GLU A 115 -6.81 21.12 -3.23
N THR A 116 -5.66 21.17 -2.54
CA THR A 116 -4.79 22.35 -2.37
C THR A 116 -3.61 22.39 -3.33
#